data_AF-A0A9E0VEL3-F1
#
_entry.id   AF-A0A9E0VEL3-F1
#
_cell.length_a   1.000
_cell.length_b   1.000
_cell.length_c   1.000
_cell.angle_alpha   90.00
_cell.angle_beta   90.00
_cell.angle_gamma   90.00
#
_symmetry.space_group_name_H-M   'P 1'
#
loop_
_entity.id
_entity.type
_entity.pdbx_description
1 polymer ?
#
loop_
_entity_poly.entity_id
_entity_poly.type
_entity_poly.pdbx_seq_one_letter_code
_entity_poly.pdbx_strand_id
1 'polypeptide(L)' 'MYLLLALVSLLITAGSFYYFQAKDGGTLFLISGIVFAILTAVFGVIYLSSRLNKTDDIHITE' A
#
# COMPACT_ATOMS: atom_id res chain seq x y z
N MET A 1 -1.00 -2.83 12.59
CA MET A 1 -0.07 -1.75 12.21
C MET A 1 0.14 -1.67 10.70
N TYR A 2 0.55 -2.75 10.01
CA TYR A 2 0.78 -2.74 8.54
C TYR A 2 -0.43 -2.32 7.68
N LEU A 3 -1.66 -2.67 8.08
CA LEU A 3 -2.87 -2.20 7.39
C LEU A 3 -2.99 -0.67 7.40
N LEU A 4 -2.70 -0.03 8.53
CA LEU A 4 -2.78 1.42 8.66
C LEU A 4 -1.71 2.09 7.79
N LEU A 5 -0.49 1.55 7.80
CA LEU A 5 0.59 1.99 6.92
C LEU A 5 0.23 1.86 5.43
N ALA A 6 -0.35 0.72 5.03
CA ALA A 6 -0.81 0.50 3.66
C ALA A 6 -1.88 1.51 3.24
N LEU A 7 -2.85 1.80 4.12
CA LEU A 7 -3.92 2.78 3.86
C LEU A 7 -3.38 4.21 3.76
N VAL A 8 -2.47 4.61 4.65
CA VAL A 8 -1.85 5.95 4.59
C VAL A 8 -1.01 6.10 3.32
N SER A 9 -0.20 5.09 2.97
CA SER A 9 0.55 5.09 1.70
C SER A 9 -0.38 5.16 0.48
N LEU A 10 -1.54 4.49 0.51
CA LEU A 10 -2.52 4.55 -0.56
C LEU A 10 -3.11 5.96 -0.71
N LEU A 11 -3.46 6.61 0.40
CA LEU A 11 -3.99 7.98 0.38
C LEU A 11 -2.97 8.98 -0.16
N ILE A 12 -1.70 8.84 0.22
CA ILE A 12 -0.62 9.70 -0.30
C ILE A 12 -0.41 9.43 -1.81
N THR A 13 -0.45 8.17 -2.24
CA THR A 13 -0.38 7.80 -3.66
C THR A 13 -1.49 8.49 -4.46
N ALA A 14 -2.75 8.36 -4.00
CA ALA A 14 -3.89 8.97 -4.64
C ALA A 14 -3.79 10.51 -4.67
N GLY A 15 -3.34 11.13 -3.57
CA GLY A 15 -3.12 12.57 -3.49
C GLY A 15 -2.03 13.06 -4.46
N SER A 16 -0.90 12.35 -4.54
CA SER A 16 0.19 12.68 -5.47
C SER A 16 -0.23 12.53 -6.93
N PHE A 17 -0.95 11.47 -7.27
CA PHE A 17 -1.46 11.29 -8.65
C PHE A 17 -2.54 12.31 -9.01
N TYR A 18 -3.40 12.68 -8.08
CA TYR A 18 -4.38 13.73 -8.28
C TYR A 18 -3.70 15.07 -8.52
N TYR A 19 -2.70 15.44 -7.71
CA TYR A 19 -1.95 16.68 -7.89
C TYR A 19 -1.15 16.71 -9.20
N PHE A 20 -0.54 15.58 -9.58
CA PHE A 20 0.13 15.42 -10.87
C PHE A 20 -0.81 15.73 -12.05
N GLN A 21 -2.00 15.12 -12.08
CA GLN A 21 -2.96 15.31 -13.17
C GLN A 21 -3.71 16.66 -13.11
N ALA A 22 -4.13 17.10 -11.93
CA ALA A 22 -5.05 18.23 -11.81
C ALA A 22 -4.34 19.59 -11.77
N LYS A 23 -3.04 19.63 -11.44
CA LYS A 23 -2.30 20.88 -11.23
C LYS A 23 -1.01 21.00 -12.03
N ASP A 24 -0.85 20.21 -13.09
CA ASP A 24 0.42 20.11 -13.83
C ASP A 24 1.59 19.85 -12.86
N GLY A 25 1.32 19.00 -11.86
CA GLY A 25 2.28 18.69 -10.82
C GLY A 25 3.52 18.12 -11.50
N GLY A 26 4.67 18.76 -11.31
CA GLY A 26 5.90 18.34 -11.96
C GLY A 26 6.28 16.88 -11.65
N THR A 27 7.29 16.36 -12.35
CA THR A 27 7.77 14.97 -12.27
C THR A 27 7.99 14.46 -10.83
N LEU A 28 8.26 15.35 -9.87
CA LEU A 28 8.35 15.02 -8.44
C LEU A 28 7.08 14.37 -7.86
N PHE A 29 5.88 14.85 -8.24
CA PHE A 29 4.63 14.25 -7.75
C PHE A 29 4.42 12.85 -8.33
N LEU A 30 4.77 12.64 -9.61
CA LEU A 30 4.75 11.31 -10.22
C LEU A 30 5.71 10.34 -9.51
N ILE A 31 6.96 10.76 -9.27
CA ILE A 31 7.95 9.94 -8.56
C ILE A 31 7.45 9.60 -7.16
N SER A 32 6.95 10.58 -6.41
CA SER A 32 6.41 10.35 -5.07
C SER A 32 5.23 9.38 -5.09
N GLY A 33 4.32 9.52 -6.06
CA GLY A 33 3.17 8.64 -6.23
C GLY A 33 3.60 7.19 -6.48
N ILE A 34 4.58 6.97 -7.34
CA ILE A 34 5.12 5.63 -7.62
C ILE A 34 5.76 5.00 -6.37
N VAL A 35 6.56 5.76 -5.62
CA VAL A 35 7.19 5.28 -4.38
C VAL A 35 6.13 4.85 -3.36
N PHE A 36 5.11 5.68 -3.14
CA PHE A 36 4.04 5.33 -2.20
C PHE A 36 3.13 4.21 -2.70
N ALA A 37 2.98 4.04 -4.03
CA ALA A 37 2.27 2.91 -4.60
C ALA A 37 2.99 1.59 -4.29
N ILE A 38 4.32 1.56 -4.43
CA ILE A 38 5.15 0.40 -4.09
C ILE A 38 5.04 0.09 -2.59
N LEU A 39 5.14 1.10 -1.72
CA LEU A 39 4.98 0.91 -0.27
C LEU A 39 3.60 0.35 0.09
N THR A 40 2.54 0.81 -0.60
CA THR A 40 1.19 0.28 -0.43
C THR A 40 1.14 -1.21 -0.78
N ALA A 41 1.75 -1.61 -1.89
CA ALA A 41 1.81 -3.01 -2.30
C ALA A 41 2.59 -3.86 -1.28
N VAL A 42 3.76 -3.39 -0.82
CA VAL A 42 4.59 -4.11 0.16
C VAL A 42 3.84 -4.29 1.48
N PHE A 43 3.31 -3.21 2.06
CA PHE A 43 2.58 -3.30 3.33
C PHE A 43 1.26 -4.07 3.19
N GLY A 44 0.59 -3.97 2.04
CA GLY A 44 -0.61 -4.74 1.72
C GLY A 44 -0.33 -6.25 1.66
N VAL A 45 0.74 -6.66 0.97
CA VAL A 45 1.17 -8.05 0.90
C VAL A 45 1.54 -8.57 2.28
N ILE A 46 2.38 -7.86 3.05
CA ILE A 46 2.77 -8.27 4.41
C ILE A 46 1.54 -8.43 5.30
N TYR A 47 0.57 -7.50 5.22
CA TYR A 47 -0.66 -7.58 5.99
C TYR A 47 -1.50 -8.80 5.59
N LEU A 48 -1.69 -9.04 4.29
CA LEU A 48 -2.50 -10.14 3.77
C LEU A 48 -1.86 -11.49 4.08
N SER A 49 -0.56 -11.65 3.84
CA SER A 49 0.20 -12.87 4.19
C SER A 49 0.09 -13.20 5.68
N SER A 50 0.16 -12.18 6.56
CA SER A 50 0.00 -12.37 8.01
C SER A 50 -1.41 -12.84 8.42
N ARG A 51 -2.42 -12.63 7.57
CA ARG A 51 -3.79 -13.10 7.78
C ARG A 51 -4.01 -14.49 7.20
N LEU A 52 -3.57 -14.71 5.96
CA LEU A 52 -3.70 -15.99 5.27
C LEU A 52 -2.94 -17.11 6.01
N ASN A 53 -1.72 -16.83 6.47
CA ASN A 53 -0.91 -17.81 7.20
C ASN A 53 -1.51 -18.22 8.57
N LYS A 54 -2.46 -17.45 9.12
CA LYS A 54 -3.17 -17.83 10.35
C LYS A 54 -4.41 -18.68 10.08
N THR A 55 -4.95 -18.63 8.88
CA THR A 55 -6.11 -19.41 8.45
C THR A 55 -5.74 -20.84 8.07
N ASP A 56 -4.52 -21.07 7.56
CA ASP A 56 -4.07 -22.40 7.14
C ASP A 56 -3.53 -23.26 8.30
N ASP A 57 -3.08 -22.62 9.40
CA ASP A 57 -2.44 -23.31 10.53
C ASP A 57 -3.45 -23.88 11.55
N ILE A 58 -4.76 -23.76 11.30
CA ILE A 58 -5.80 -24.26 12.22
C ILE A 58 -6.19 -25.73 11.95
N HIS A 59 -5.64 -26.35 10.89
CA HIS A 59 -6.00 -27.71 10.47
C HIS A 59 -4.86 -28.74 10.55
N ILE A 60 -3.70 -28.39 11.13
CA ILE A 60 -2.57 -29.32 11.36
C ILE A 60 -2.39 -29.60 12.87
N THR A 61 -3.50 -29.77 13.59
CA THR A 61 -3.52 -30.43 14.90
C THR A 61 -4.93 -30.97 15.12
N GLU A 62 -5.21 -32.14 14.54
CA GLU A 62 -6.16 -33.16 15.02
C GLU A 62 -6.00 -34.43 14.17
#